data_AF-A0A946FIH0-F1
#
_entry.id   AF-A0A946FIH0-F1
#
_cell.length_a   1.000
_cell.length_b   1.000
_cell.length_c   1.000
_cell.angle_alpha   90.00
_cell.angle_beta   90.00
_cell.angle_gamma   90.00
#
_symmetry.space_group_name_H-M   'P 1'
#
loop_
_entity.id
_entity.type
_entity.pdbx_description
1 polymer ?
#
loop_
_entity_poly.entity_id
_entity_poly.type
_entity_poly.pdbx_seq_one_letter_code
_entity_poly.pdbx_strand_id
1 'polypeptide(L)'
;MTQTDYEHQKSDHFSWMQWINLSIDNAKEFYEDVKTNLREITNQLFSKASKELFFFISKLTSIDIFFGSITFCIISLASLFLASGLGLIGYQLFLWIKNGTWSEFAVIEVFNFLFENTLAAQWLSKPESWFGLQKIVEWLLKNIPLSVALIVPSIIILVGMICLTFIALTFRYYQFKTQEKN
;
A
#
# COMPACT_ATOMS: atom_id res chain seq x y z
N MET A 1 -28.51 21.21 72.51
CA MET A 1 -29.24 20.93 71.26
C MET A 1 -28.98 22.07 70.29
N THR A 2 -28.16 21.82 69.27
CA THR A 2 -28.08 22.64 68.05
C THR A 2 -27.77 21.66 66.93
N GLN A 3 -28.82 21.27 66.22
CA GLN A 3 -28.80 20.38 65.07
C GLN A 3 -28.30 21.21 63.88
N THR A 4 -27.13 20.87 63.33
CA THR A 4 -26.63 21.44 62.08
C THR A 4 -27.37 20.77 60.93
N ASP A 5 -28.34 21.49 60.36
CA ASP A 5 -28.99 21.11 59.10
C ASP A 5 -27.99 21.26 57.96
N TYR A 6 -27.69 20.14 57.29
CA TYR A 6 -27.00 20.14 56.02
C TYR A 6 -28.02 20.54 54.94
N GLU A 7 -27.91 21.75 54.40
CA GLU A 7 -28.67 22.16 53.21
C GLU A 7 -28.33 21.21 52.06
N HIS A 8 -29.29 20.36 51.70
CA HIS A 8 -29.24 19.52 50.52
C HIS A 8 -29.09 20.39 49.28
N GLN A 9 -27.92 20.26 48.64
CA GLN A 9 -27.66 20.66 47.27
C GLN A 9 -28.79 20.15 46.38
N LYS A 10 -29.63 21.09 45.91
CA LYS A 10 -30.78 20.83 45.03
C LYS A 10 -30.26 20.33 43.69
N SER A 11 -30.15 19.01 43.55
CA SER A 11 -29.86 18.37 42.27
C SER A 11 -31.05 18.63 41.35
N ASP A 12 -30.86 19.45 40.32
CA ASP A 12 -31.85 19.61 39.25
C ASP A 12 -32.10 18.23 38.63
N HIS A 13 -33.23 17.62 39.03
CA HIS A 13 -33.66 16.32 38.53
C HIS A 13 -34.21 16.50 37.11
N PHE A 14 -33.31 16.62 36.14
CA PHE A 14 -33.66 16.49 34.73
C PHE A 14 -34.25 15.09 34.51
N SER A 15 -35.46 15.00 33.95
CA SER A 15 -36.02 13.68 33.64
C SER A 15 -35.13 13.00 32.59
N TRP A 16 -34.87 11.70 32.76
CA TRP A 16 -33.98 10.94 31.88
C TRP A 16 -34.35 11.10 30.40
N MET A 17 -35.65 11.20 30.11
CA MET A 17 -36.17 11.45 28.76
C MET A 17 -35.83 12.84 28.21
N GLN A 18 -35.85 13.89 29.05
CA GLN A 18 -35.44 15.23 28.63
C GLN A 18 -33.93 15.31 28.39
N TRP A 19 -33.13 14.64 29.21
CA TRP A 19 -31.68 14.58 29.02
C TRP A 19 -31.31 13.84 27.72
N ILE A 20 -32.02 12.76 27.41
CA ILE A 20 -31.84 12.02 26.15
C ILE A 20 -32.19 12.87 24.94
N ASN A 21 -33.36 13.52 24.93
CA ASN A 21 -33.77 14.34 23.78
C ASN A 21 -32.78 15.49 23.55
N LEU A 22 -32.36 16.17 24.62
CA LEU A 22 -31.38 17.26 24.53
C LEU A 22 -30.01 16.77 24.05
N SER A 23 -29.59 15.57 24.47
CA SER A 23 -28.34 14.95 24.01
C SER A 23 -28.41 14.52 22.54
N ILE A 24 -29.57 14.03 22.07
CA ILE A 24 -29.79 13.67 20.67
C ILE A 24 -29.78 14.90 19.78
N ASP A 25 -30.43 15.99 20.19
CA ASP A 25 -30.46 17.24 19.43
C ASP A 25 -29.06 17.86 19.36
N ASN A 26 -28.32 17.91 20.47
CA ASN A 26 -26.92 18.36 20.50
C ASN A 26 -26.01 17.48 19.63
N ALA A 27 -26.23 16.15 19.62
CA ALA A 27 -25.45 15.24 18.77
C ALA A 27 -25.73 15.47 17.28
N LYS A 28 -26.97 15.82 16.92
CA LYS A 28 -27.35 16.14 15.54
C LYS A 28 -26.75 17.46 15.08
N GLU A 29 -26.77 18.48 15.93
CA GLU A 29 -26.13 19.77 15.67
C GLU A 29 -24.61 19.60 15.53
N PHE A 30 -23.99 18.90 16.47
CA PHE A 30 -22.56 18.56 16.41
C PHE A 30 -22.19 17.78 15.15
N TYR A 31 -23.03 16.83 14.71
CA TYR A 31 -22.79 16.08 13.48
C TYR A 31 -22.82 16.97 12.23
N GLU A 32 -23.80 17.86 12.09
CA GLU A 32 -23.87 18.77 10.95
C GLU A 32 -22.74 19.82 10.98
N ASP A 33 -22.33 20.28 12.16
CA ASP A 33 -21.16 21.16 12.32
C ASP A 33 -19.86 20.45 11.96
N VAL A 34 -19.63 19.24 12.47
CA VAL A 34 -18.45 18.44 12.15
C VAL A 34 -18.39 18.13 10.66
N LYS A 35 -19.51 17.77 10.05
CA LYS A 35 -19.62 17.50 8.61
C LYS A 35 -19.31 18.75 7.78
N THR A 36 -19.85 19.90 8.18
CA THR A 36 -19.64 21.17 7.46
C THR A 36 -18.18 21.62 7.58
N ASN A 37 -17.60 21.58 8.79
CA ASN A 37 -16.20 21.89 9.04
C ASN A 37 -15.26 20.91 8.33
N LEU A 38 -15.52 19.60 8.39
CA LEU A 38 -14.74 18.60 7.66
C LEU A 38 -14.78 18.86 6.16
N ARG A 39 -15.95 19.18 5.61
CA ARG A 39 -16.10 19.49 4.19
C ARG A 39 -15.29 20.73 3.82
N GLU A 40 -15.33 21.76 4.65
CA GLU A 40 -14.60 23.00 4.41
C GLU A 40 -13.08 22.80 4.50
N ILE A 41 -12.60 22.13 5.55
CA ILE A 41 -11.19 21.75 5.72
C ILE A 41 -10.72 20.88 4.55
N THR A 42 -11.52 19.87 4.16
CA THR A 42 -11.20 18.98 3.05
C THR A 42 -11.12 19.75 1.74
N ASN A 43 -12.07 20.65 1.47
CA ASN A 43 -12.07 21.46 0.25
C ASN A 43 -10.90 22.45 0.21
N GLN A 44 -10.54 23.05 1.35
CA GLN A 44 -9.38 23.93 1.44
C GLN A 44 -8.06 23.16 1.23
N LEU A 45 -7.88 22.03 1.91
CA LEU A 45 -6.71 21.17 1.74
C LEU A 45 -6.62 20.65 0.31
N PHE A 46 -7.73 20.15 -0.24
CA PHE A 46 -7.78 19.63 -1.60
C PHE A 46 -7.52 20.72 -2.64
N SER A 47 -8.12 21.90 -2.51
CA SER A 47 -7.91 23.01 -3.45
C SER A 47 -6.48 23.56 -3.40
N LYS A 48 -5.84 23.56 -2.23
CA LYS A 48 -4.44 23.95 -2.09
C LYS A 48 -3.51 22.88 -2.67
N ALA A 49 -3.72 21.62 -2.30
CA ALA A 49 -2.95 20.49 -2.82
C ALA A 49 -3.09 20.36 -4.33
N SER A 50 -4.30 20.55 -4.88
CA SER A 50 -4.54 20.46 -6.33
C SER A 50 -3.86 21.59 -7.09
N LYS A 51 -3.86 22.82 -6.58
CA LYS A 51 -3.12 23.95 -7.17
C LYS A 51 -1.62 23.70 -7.17
N GLU A 52 -1.07 23.22 -6.06
CA GLU A 52 0.35 22.89 -5.94
C GLU A 52 0.73 21.73 -6.88
N LEU A 53 -0.12 20.70 -7.01
CA LEU A 53 0.04 19.61 -7.98
C LEU A 53 0.02 20.13 -9.41
N PHE A 54 -0.96 20.96 -9.78
CA PHE A 54 -1.08 21.49 -11.14
C PHE A 54 0.11 22.39 -11.49
N PHE A 55 0.60 23.18 -10.53
CA PHE A 55 1.82 23.97 -10.67
C PHE A 55 3.06 23.08 -10.85
N PHE A 56 3.18 22.01 -10.07
CA PHE A 56 4.29 21.08 -10.21
C PHE A 56 4.25 20.39 -11.58
N ILE A 57 3.07 19.92 -11.99
CA ILE A 57 2.82 19.29 -13.30
C ILE A 57 3.12 20.25 -14.45
N SER A 58 2.75 21.52 -14.34
CA SER A 58 3.04 22.50 -15.41
C SER A 58 4.53 22.81 -15.56
N LYS A 59 5.34 22.59 -14.52
CA LYS A 59 6.80 22.74 -14.55
C LYS A 59 7.57 21.43 -14.80
N LEU A 60 6.90 20.29 -14.95
CA LEU A 60 7.57 19.02 -15.26
C LEU A 60 8.25 19.10 -16.63
N THR A 61 9.52 18.68 -16.69
CA THR A 61 10.26 18.60 -17.95
C THR A 61 9.99 17.27 -18.66
N SER A 62 10.29 17.18 -19.97
CA SER A 62 10.19 15.92 -20.71
C SER A 62 11.04 14.80 -20.11
N ILE A 63 12.17 15.15 -19.49
CA ILE A 63 13.05 14.21 -18.79
C ILE A 63 12.34 13.66 -17.54
N ASP A 64 11.70 14.53 -16.76
CA ASP A 64 10.94 14.11 -15.57
C ASP A 64 9.78 13.18 -15.94
N ILE A 65 9.09 13.46 -17.05
CA ILE A 65 8.00 12.61 -17.55
C ILE A 65 8.53 11.24 -17.98
N PHE A 66 9.68 11.19 -18.67
CA PHE A 66 10.29 9.93 -19.11
C PHE A 66 10.70 9.05 -17.92
N PHE A 67 11.43 9.60 -16.94
CA PHE A 67 11.81 8.85 -15.74
C PHE A 67 10.61 8.50 -14.85
N GLY A 68 9.61 9.38 -14.78
CA GLY A 68 8.34 9.11 -14.12
C GLY A 68 7.60 7.94 -14.76
N SER A 69 7.58 7.86 -16.09
CA SER A 69 6.97 6.75 -16.83
C SER A 69 7.70 5.43 -16.59
N ILE A 70 9.04 5.41 -16.61
CA ILE A 70 9.83 4.22 -16.27
C ILE A 70 9.50 3.76 -14.85
N THR A 71 9.50 4.70 -13.90
CA THR A 71 9.18 4.43 -12.49
C THR A 71 7.79 3.82 -12.34
N PHE A 72 6.80 4.40 -13.03
CA PHE A 72 5.43 3.89 -13.04
C PHE A 72 5.34 2.48 -13.64
N CYS A 73 6.04 2.20 -14.74
CA CYS A 73 6.10 0.87 -15.33
C CYS A 73 6.69 -0.17 -14.36
N ILE A 74 7.79 0.17 -13.67
CA ILE A 74 8.41 -0.73 -12.68
C ILE A 74 7.45 -1.01 -11.52
N ILE A 75 6.82 0.03 -10.97
CA ILE A 75 5.84 -0.10 -9.88
C ILE A 75 4.64 -0.95 -10.33
N SER A 76 4.12 -0.71 -11.52
CA SER A 76 2.99 -1.47 -12.08
C SER A 76 3.35 -2.95 -12.25
N LEU A 77 4.52 -3.25 -12.81
CA LEU A 77 4.99 -4.63 -12.97
C LEU A 77 5.19 -5.33 -11.63
N ALA A 78 5.84 -4.67 -10.65
CA ALA A 78 6.02 -5.21 -9.31
C ALA A 78 4.67 -5.46 -8.60
N SER A 79 3.69 -4.56 -8.80
CA SER A 79 2.33 -4.69 -8.27
C SER A 79 1.59 -5.87 -8.87
N LEU A 80 1.73 -6.12 -10.18
CA LEU A 80 1.18 -7.31 -10.84
C LEU A 80 1.75 -8.58 -10.23
N PHE A 81 3.06 -8.68 -10.07
CA PHE A 81 3.69 -9.85 -9.43
C PHE A 81 3.24 -10.03 -7.98
N LEU A 82 3.08 -8.95 -7.21
CA LEU A 82 2.55 -9.01 -5.85
C LEU A 82 1.11 -9.54 -5.84
N ALA A 83 0.25 -9.01 -6.71
CA ALA A 83 -1.13 -9.43 -6.84
C ALA A 83 -1.23 -10.91 -7.25
N SER A 84 -0.40 -11.36 -8.20
CA SER A 84 -0.30 -12.77 -8.59
C SER A 84 0.16 -13.64 -7.43
N GLY A 85 1.17 -13.23 -6.68
CA GLY A 85 1.67 -13.97 -5.51
C GLY A 85 0.63 -14.10 -4.40
N LEU A 86 -0.09 -13.01 -4.07
CA LEU A 86 -1.20 -13.02 -3.11
C LEU A 86 -2.37 -13.88 -3.60
N GLY A 87 -2.71 -13.77 -4.88
CA GLY A 87 -3.72 -14.62 -5.51
C GLY A 87 -3.36 -16.10 -5.44
N LEU A 88 -2.07 -16.43 -5.61
CA LEU A 88 -1.57 -17.80 -5.51
C LEU A 88 -1.65 -18.33 -4.06
N ILE A 89 -1.33 -17.51 -3.05
CA ILE A 89 -1.56 -17.88 -1.65
C ILE A 89 -3.07 -18.11 -1.39
N GLY A 90 -3.93 -17.23 -1.90
CA GLY A 90 -5.38 -17.40 -1.80
C GLY A 90 -5.86 -18.73 -2.41
N TYR A 91 -5.31 -19.08 -3.57
CA TYR A 91 -5.58 -20.37 -4.22
C TYR A 91 -5.04 -21.56 -3.41
N GLN A 92 -3.83 -21.47 -2.86
CA GLN A 92 -3.26 -22.50 -1.99
C GLN A 92 -4.09 -22.71 -0.72
N LEU A 93 -4.56 -21.62 -0.10
CA LEU A 93 -5.46 -21.67 1.05
C LEU A 93 -6.78 -22.37 0.70
N PHE A 94 -7.37 -22.04 -0.45
CA PHE A 94 -8.58 -22.70 -0.93
C PHE A 94 -8.38 -24.21 -1.15
N LEU A 95 -7.28 -24.60 -1.79
CA LEU A 95 -6.93 -26.02 -1.97
C LEU A 95 -6.69 -26.74 -0.66
N TRP A 96 -6.03 -26.08 0.30
CA TRP A 96 -5.79 -26.61 1.63
C TRP A 96 -7.09 -26.88 2.38
N ILE A 97 -8.04 -25.94 2.36
CA ILE A 97 -9.37 -26.12 2.96
C ILE A 97 -10.11 -27.32 2.32
N LYS A 98 -10.00 -27.49 1.00
CA LYS A 98 -10.67 -28.57 0.28
C LYS A 98 -10.03 -29.94 0.52
N ASN A 99 -8.69 -30.01 0.51
CA ASN A 99 -7.95 -31.28 0.44
C ASN A 99 -7.24 -31.64 1.76
N GLY A 100 -7.28 -30.77 2.77
CA GLY A 100 -6.64 -30.94 4.08
C GLY A 100 -5.11 -30.93 4.07
N THR A 101 -4.48 -30.75 2.90
CA THR A 101 -3.03 -30.81 2.69
C THR A 101 -2.54 -29.55 1.99
N TRP A 102 -1.42 -29.00 2.46
CA TRP A 102 -0.85 -27.78 1.90
C TRP A 102 -0.08 -28.14 0.62
N SER A 103 -0.46 -27.52 -0.50
CA SER A 103 0.17 -27.75 -1.80
C SER A 103 1.17 -26.65 -2.10
N GLU A 104 2.46 -26.98 -2.05
CA GLU A 104 3.54 -26.07 -2.43
C GLU A 104 3.70 -26.05 -3.95
N PHE A 105 3.60 -24.86 -4.56
CA PHE A 105 3.97 -24.67 -5.96
C PHE A 105 5.39 -24.14 -6.01
N ALA A 106 6.33 -24.94 -6.52
CA ALA A 106 7.73 -24.55 -6.66
C ALA A 106 7.93 -23.67 -7.92
N VAL A 107 8.93 -22.80 -7.90
CA VAL A 107 9.28 -21.93 -9.04
C VAL A 107 9.64 -22.75 -10.29
N ILE A 108 10.20 -23.95 -10.10
CA ILE A 108 10.57 -24.85 -11.20
C ILE A 108 9.41 -25.22 -12.12
N GLU A 109 8.18 -25.28 -11.62
CA GLU A 109 6.99 -25.58 -12.44
C GLU A 109 6.73 -24.48 -13.47
N VAL A 110 6.83 -23.21 -13.05
CA VAL A 110 6.71 -22.06 -13.95
C VAL A 110 7.91 -21.96 -14.87
N PHE A 111 9.10 -22.26 -14.39
CA PHE A 111 10.30 -22.27 -15.22
C PHE A 111 10.17 -23.30 -16.35
N ASN A 112 9.78 -24.53 -16.04
CA ASN A 112 9.58 -25.57 -17.05
C ASN A 112 8.49 -25.19 -18.05
N PHE A 113 7.40 -24.57 -17.60
CA PHE A 113 6.33 -24.10 -18.47
C PHE A 113 6.77 -22.96 -19.41
N LEU A 114 7.51 -21.97 -18.92
CA LEU A 114 7.93 -20.80 -19.72
C LEU A 114 9.12 -21.09 -20.63
N PHE A 115 10.02 -21.98 -20.20
CA PHE A 115 11.29 -22.23 -20.87
C PHE A 115 11.36 -23.63 -21.47
N GLU A 116 10.22 -24.29 -21.64
CA GLU A 116 10.16 -25.60 -22.30
C GLU A 116 10.89 -25.55 -23.64
N ASN A 117 11.76 -26.53 -23.90
CA ASN A 117 12.55 -26.65 -25.13
C ASN A 117 13.56 -25.51 -25.40
N THR A 118 13.83 -24.64 -24.43
CA THR A 118 14.87 -23.61 -24.55
C THR A 118 16.25 -24.12 -24.12
N LEU A 119 17.31 -23.42 -24.55
CA LEU A 119 18.69 -23.70 -24.11
C LEU A 119 18.85 -23.63 -22.59
N ALA A 120 18.07 -22.78 -21.91
CA ALA A 120 18.10 -22.68 -20.45
C ALA A 120 17.59 -23.95 -19.77
N ALA A 121 16.50 -24.53 -20.27
CA ALA A 121 15.98 -25.80 -19.75
C ALA A 121 16.91 -26.99 -20.06
N GLN A 122 17.51 -27.00 -21.26
CA GLN A 122 18.50 -28.02 -21.63
C GLN A 122 19.75 -27.94 -20.75
N TRP A 123 20.28 -26.74 -20.51
CA TRP A 123 21.41 -26.53 -19.62
C TRP A 123 21.10 -26.91 -18.17
N LEU A 124 19.90 -26.59 -17.67
CA LEU A 124 19.49 -26.98 -16.32
C LEU A 124 19.42 -28.51 -16.15
N SER A 125 19.04 -29.22 -17.22
CA SER A 125 18.92 -30.68 -17.26
C SER A 125 20.26 -31.40 -17.50
N LYS A 126 21.09 -30.85 -18.38
CA LYS A 126 22.41 -31.36 -18.78
C LYS A 126 23.37 -30.17 -18.92
N PRO A 127 24.01 -29.74 -17.82
CA PRO A 127 24.91 -28.58 -17.87
C PRO A 127 26.18 -28.90 -18.64
N GLU A 128 26.38 -28.23 -19.77
CA GLU A 128 27.62 -28.30 -20.55
C GLU A 128 28.75 -27.44 -19.93
N SER A 129 28.41 -26.47 -19.10
CA SER A 129 29.35 -25.57 -18.40
C SER A 129 28.73 -24.99 -17.12
N TRP A 130 29.53 -24.34 -16.27
CA TRP A 130 29.07 -23.65 -15.05
C TRP A 130 28.25 -24.52 -14.09
N PHE A 131 28.70 -25.77 -13.88
CA PHE A 131 27.99 -26.76 -13.03
C PHE A 131 27.65 -26.25 -11.63
N GLY A 132 28.55 -25.49 -10.99
CA GLY A 132 28.27 -24.89 -9.67
C GLY A 132 27.10 -23.91 -9.69
N LEU A 133 27.02 -23.08 -10.73
CA LEU A 133 25.90 -22.15 -10.92
C LEU A 133 24.61 -22.92 -11.23
N GLN A 134 24.67 -23.98 -12.04
CA GLN A 134 23.52 -24.85 -12.31
C GLN A 134 22.94 -25.40 -11.02
N LYS A 135 23.78 -25.89 -10.09
CA LYS A 135 23.31 -26.42 -8.81
C LYS A 135 22.66 -25.38 -7.93
N ILE A 136 23.19 -24.16 -7.89
CA ILE A 136 22.60 -23.05 -7.15
C ILE A 136 21.23 -22.69 -7.73
N VAL A 137 21.13 -22.56 -9.05
CA VAL A 137 19.88 -22.23 -9.75
C VAL A 137 18.84 -23.34 -9.57
N GLU A 138 19.24 -24.61 -9.74
CA GLU A 138 18.38 -25.77 -9.53
C GLU A 138 17.86 -25.80 -8.08
N TRP A 139 18.73 -25.56 -7.10
CA TRP A 139 18.35 -25.47 -5.70
C TRP A 139 17.35 -24.33 -5.47
N LEU A 140 17.60 -23.16 -6.03
CA LEU A 140 16.72 -21.99 -5.88
C LEU A 140 15.34 -22.25 -6.48
N LEU A 141 15.28 -22.84 -7.69
CA LEU A 141 14.03 -23.14 -8.37
C LEU A 141 13.18 -24.20 -7.66
N LYS A 142 13.83 -25.18 -7.00
CA LYS A 142 13.14 -26.28 -6.31
C LYS A 142 12.72 -25.94 -4.88
N ASN A 143 13.53 -25.16 -4.16
CA ASN A 143 13.32 -24.92 -2.73
C ASN A 143 12.54 -23.65 -2.43
N ILE A 144 12.46 -22.68 -3.36
CA ILE A 144 11.69 -21.47 -3.15
C ILE A 144 10.26 -21.69 -3.65
N PRO A 145 9.24 -21.50 -2.78
CA PRO A 145 7.85 -21.47 -3.21
C PRO A 145 7.61 -20.30 -4.15
N LEU A 146 6.85 -20.54 -5.22
CA LEU A 146 6.52 -19.54 -6.23
C LEU A 146 5.86 -18.30 -5.62
N SER A 147 4.92 -18.48 -4.67
CA SER A 147 4.28 -17.36 -3.98
C SER A 147 5.29 -16.45 -3.28
N VAL A 148 6.29 -17.02 -2.60
CA VAL A 148 7.36 -16.26 -1.94
C VAL A 148 8.24 -15.55 -2.96
N ALA A 149 8.62 -16.24 -4.03
CA ALA A 149 9.42 -15.67 -5.12
C ALA A 149 8.73 -14.50 -5.83
N LEU A 150 7.39 -14.48 -5.84
CA LEU A 150 6.60 -13.37 -6.39
C LEU A 150 6.43 -12.22 -5.40
N ILE A 151 6.13 -12.53 -4.13
CA ILE A 151 5.78 -11.50 -3.13
C ILE A 151 7.00 -10.73 -2.64
N VAL A 152 8.04 -11.45 -2.20
CA VAL A 152 9.16 -10.82 -1.49
C VAL A 152 9.91 -9.81 -2.35
N PRO A 153 10.34 -10.14 -3.59
CA PRO A 153 11.00 -9.17 -4.46
C PRO A 153 10.08 -7.99 -4.81
N SER A 154 8.78 -8.25 -5.02
CA SER A 154 7.82 -7.18 -5.32
C SER A 154 7.67 -6.19 -4.17
N ILE A 155 7.57 -6.64 -2.92
CA ILE A 155 7.51 -5.74 -1.76
C ILE A 155 8.78 -4.89 -1.69
N ILE A 156 9.96 -5.51 -1.83
CA ILE A 156 11.24 -4.81 -1.78
C ILE A 156 11.31 -3.72 -2.87
N ILE A 157 10.93 -4.06 -4.11
CA ILE A 157 10.91 -3.11 -5.23
C ILE A 157 9.90 -1.99 -4.97
N LEU A 158 8.68 -2.31 -4.55
CA LEU A 158 7.65 -1.30 -4.30
C LEU A 158 8.06 -0.32 -3.21
N VAL A 159 8.56 -0.81 -2.07
CA VAL A 159 9.03 0.04 -0.98
C VAL A 159 10.21 0.90 -1.46
N GLY A 160 11.19 0.29 -2.14
CA GLY A 160 12.33 1.01 -2.69
C GLY A 160 11.93 2.11 -3.67
N MET A 161 11.04 1.82 -4.60
CA MET A 161 10.57 2.77 -5.61
C MET A 161 9.72 3.89 -5.01
N ILE A 162 8.88 3.61 -4.00
CA ILE A 162 8.12 4.64 -3.28
C ILE A 162 9.09 5.60 -2.58
N CYS A 163 10.09 5.09 -1.87
CA CYS A 163 11.10 5.91 -1.21
C CYS A 163 11.88 6.77 -2.21
N LEU A 164 12.32 6.19 -3.33
CA LEU A 164 13.03 6.91 -4.39
C LEU A 164 12.16 8.01 -5.01
N THR A 165 10.89 7.71 -5.28
CA THR A 165 9.94 8.68 -5.85
C THR A 165 9.72 9.84 -4.88
N PHE A 166 9.57 9.57 -3.59
CA PHE A 166 9.40 10.61 -2.58
C PHE A 166 10.62 11.54 -2.50
N ILE A 167 11.84 10.98 -2.51
CA ILE A 167 13.09 11.75 -2.52
C ILE A 167 13.18 12.60 -3.79
N ALA A 168 12.93 12.00 -4.96
CA ALA A 168 12.99 12.69 -6.24
C ALA A 168 11.99 13.86 -6.33
N LEU A 169 10.74 13.65 -5.90
CA LEU A 169 9.73 14.70 -5.86
C LEU A 169 10.10 15.83 -4.90
N THR A 170 10.60 15.48 -3.71
CA THR A 170 11.04 16.46 -2.71
C THR A 170 12.18 17.32 -3.27
N PHE A 171 13.19 16.69 -3.87
CA PHE A 171 14.30 17.39 -4.49
C PHE A 171 13.83 18.35 -5.60
N ARG A 172 12.94 17.87 -6.48
CA ARG A 172 12.42 18.67 -7.60
C ARG A 172 11.55 19.83 -7.12
N TYR A 173 10.77 19.64 -6.07
CA TYR A 173 9.98 20.70 -5.43
C TYR A 173 10.89 21.82 -4.90
N TYR A 174 11.97 21.47 -4.19
CA TYR A 174 12.94 22.47 -3.70
C TYR A 174 13.64 23.21 -4.84
N GLN A 175 13.97 22.52 -5.93
CA GLN A 175 14.56 23.16 -7.11
C GLN A 175 13.63 24.22 -7.71
N PHE A 176 12.34 23.91 -7.90
CA PHE A 176 11.39 24.87 -8.45
C PHE A 176 11.16 26.07 -7.53
N LYS A 177 11.14 25.86 -6.21
CA LYS A 177 11.00 26.94 -5.23
C LYS A 177 12.22 27.87 -5.16
N THR A 178 13.41 27.33 -5.46
CA THR A 178 14.65 28.12 -5.47
C THR A 178 14.76 28.98 -6.74
N GLN A 179 14.32 28.44 -7.88
CA GLN A 179 14.26 29.19 -9.14
C GLN A 179 13.20 30.30 -9.16
N GLU A 180 12.24 30.30 -8.23
CA GLU A 180 11.24 31.36 -8.09
C GLU A 180 11.76 32.58 -7.31
N LYS A 181 12.83 32.41 -6.52
CA LYS A 181 13.41 33.47 -5.68
C LYS A 181 14.52 34.29 -6.36
N ASN A 182 14.98 33.86 -7.55
CA ASN A 182 15.96 34.55 -8.39
C ASN A 182 15.27 35.16 -9.60
#